data_AF-A0A4P7HIL7-F1
#
_entry.id   AF-A0A4P7HIL7-F1
#
_cell.length_a   1.000
_cell.length_b   1.000
_cell.length_c   1.000
_cell.angle_alpha   90.00
_cell.angle_beta   90.00
_cell.angle_gamma   90.00
#
_symmetry.space_group_name_H-M   'P 1'
#
loop_
_entity.id
_entity.type
_entity.pdbx_description
1 polymer ?
#
loop_
_entity_poly.entity_id
_entity_poly.type
_entity_poly.pdbx_seq_one_letter_code
_entity_poly.pdbx_strand_id
1 'polypeptide(L)' 'MLELIIIACLHGQCREFSNLYDPAEVSMLTCMMSGQTEVARWQQAHAGWQVKRWRCGIHSRQEARL' A
#
# COMPACT_ATOMS: atom_id res chain seq x y z
N MET A 1 8.48 1.39 10.22
CA MET A 1 8.58 0.62 8.96
C MET A 1 8.13 1.52 7.83
N LEU A 2 8.60 1.31 6.60
CA LEU A 2 8.05 1.98 5.42
C LEU A 2 6.87 1.15 4.91
N GLU A 3 5.88 1.75 4.28
CA GLU A 3 4.75 1.02 3.71
C GLU A 3 4.27 1.59 2.37
N LEU A 4 3.80 0.70 1.50
CA LEU A 4 2.95 1.04 0.37
C LEU A 4 1.51 0.77 0.77
N ILE A 5 0.74 1.84 0.87
CA ILE A 5 -0.67 1.83 1.23
C ILE A 5 -1.49 1.79 -0.05
N ILE A 6 -2.38 0.82 -0.17
CA ILE A 6 -3.31 0.64 -1.28
C ILE A 6 -4.73 0.76 -0.74
N ILE A 7 -5.49 1.70 -1.28
CA ILE A 7 -6.93 1.81 -1.02
C ILE A 7 -7.64 1.17 -2.20
N ALA A 8 -8.37 0.08 -1.93
CA ALA A 8 -9.11 -0.65 -2.94
C ALA A 8 -10.54 -0.94 -2.47
N CYS A 9 -11.46 -1.07 -3.42
CA CYS A 9 -12.87 -1.34 -3.11
C CYS A 9 -13.38 -2.61 -3.76
N LEU A 10 -14.27 -3.32 -3.08
CA LEU A 10 -15.00 -4.50 -3.55
C LEU A 10 -16.48 -4.33 -3.18
N HIS A 11 -17.37 -4.42 -4.18
CA HIS A 11 -18.82 -4.23 -4.00
C HIS A 11 -19.22 -2.95 -3.22
N GLY A 12 -18.54 -1.83 -3.52
CA GLY A 12 -18.80 -0.54 -2.88
C GLY A 12 -18.16 -0.37 -1.49
N GLN A 13 -17.51 -1.40 -0.95
CA GLN A 13 -16.78 -1.31 0.33
C GLN A 13 -15.29 -1.14 0.07
N CYS A 14 -14.70 -0.07 0.61
CA CYS A 14 -13.28 0.23 0.46
C CYS A 14 -12.49 -0.16 1.69
N ARG A 15 -11.27 -0.65 1.48
CA ARG A 15 -10.33 -1.04 2.54
C ARG A 15 -8.93 -0.59 2.21
N GLU A 16 -8.14 -0.43 3.25
CA GLU A 16 -6.72 -0.15 3.18
C GLU A 16 -5.93 -1.46 3.28
N PHE A 17 -4.90 -1.58 2.45
CA PHE A 17 -3.95 -2.69 2.43
C PHE A 17 -2.54 -2.13 2.47
N SER A 18 -1.72 -2.60 3.40
CA SER A 18 -0.34 -2.16 3.56
C SER A 18 0.64 -3.26 3.19
N ASN A 19 1.53 -2.96 2.26
CA ASN A 19 2.76 -3.74 2.06
C ASN A 19 3.87 -3.08 2.86
N LEU A 20 4.38 -3.78 3.87
CA LEU A 20 5.46 -3.28 4.72
C LEU A 20 6.82 -3.57 4.11
N TYR A 21 7.72 -2.59 4.21
CA TYR A 21 9.11 -2.69 3.80
C TYR A 21 10.04 -2.38 4.97
N ASP A 22 11.17 -3.08 5.00
CA ASP A 22 12.28 -2.72 5.87
C ASP A 22 12.94 -1.43 5.34
N PRO A 23 13.02 -0.35 6.14
CA PRO A 23 13.72 0.88 5.75
C PRO A 23 15.21 0.69 5.44
N ALA A 24 15.83 -0.40 5.91
CA ALA A 24 17.21 -0.75 5.57
C ALA A 24 17.35 -1.25 4.12
N GLU A 25 16.26 -1.74 3.51
CA GLU A 25 16.26 -2.31 2.15
C GLU A 25 15.58 -1.38 1.14
N VAL A 26 14.51 -0.69 1.55
CA VAL A 26 13.68 0.14 0.66
C VAL A 26 13.60 1.56 1.20
N SER A 27 14.10 2.50 0.40
CA SER A 27 13.96 3.94 0.68
C SER A 27 12.58 4.47 0.26
N MET A 28 12.18 5.62 0.80
CA MET A 28 10.95 6.32 0.37
C MET A 28 10.96 6.60 -1.14
N LEU A 29 12.09 7.06 -1.69
CA LEU A 29 12.24 7.33 -3.12
C LEU A 29 12.06 6.05 -3.94
N THR A 30 12.66 4.94 -3.51
CA THR A 30 12.51 3.63 -4.14
C THR A 30 11.05 3.20 -4.14
N CYS A 31 10.35 3.29 -3.00
CA CYS A 31 8.92 2.96 -2.91
C CYS A 31 8.08 3.80 -3.88
N MET A 32 8.34 5.11 -3.99
CA MET A 32 7.60 5.97 -4.92
C MET A 32 7.85 5.60 -6.39
N MET A 33 9.09 5.28 -6.75
CA MET A 33 9.44 4.87 -8.12
C MET A 33 8.88 3.50 -8.49
N SER A 34 8.91 2.53 -7.57
CA SER A 34 8.42 1.17 -7.82
C SER A 34 6.94 0.97 -7.49
N GLY A 35 6.31 1.91 -6.79
CA GLY A 35 4.98 1.75 -6.19
C GLY A 35 3.90 1.42 -7.20
N GLN A 36 3.91 2.06 -8.38
CA GLN A 36 2.97 1.76 -9.44
C GLN A 36 3.06 0.29 -9.91
N THR A 37 4.27 -0.25 -10.03
CA THR A 37 4.51 -1.65 -10.40
C THR A 37 4.02 -2.60 -9.30
N GLU A 38 4.29 -2.29 -8.04
CA GLU A 38 3.82 -3.09 -6.90
C GLU A 38 2.29 -3.07 -6.78
N VAL A 39 1.65 -1.92 -7.01
CA VAL A 39 0.18 -1.81 -7.09
C VAL A 39 -0.38 -2.64 -8.23
N ALA A 40 0.27 -2.66 -9.41
CA ALA A 40 -0.16 -3.49 -10.52
C ALA A 40 -0.08 -4.99 -10.18
N ARG A 41 1.00 -5.44 -9.53
CA ARG A 41 1.12 -6.84 -9.05
C ARG A 41 0.04 -7.16 -8.02
N TRP A 42 -0.19 -6.26 -7.07
CA TRP A 42 -1.25 -6.41 -6.07
C TRP A 42 -2.62 -6.56 -6.73
N GLN A 43 -2.93 -5.73 -7.72
CA GLN A 43 -4.19 -5.75 -8.46
C GLN A 43 -4.40 -7.07 -9.23
N GLN A 44 -3.33 -7.65 -9.79
CA GLN A 44 -3.39 -8.96 -10.45
C GLN A 44 -3.68 -10.08 -9.45
N ALA A 45 -3.12 -10.01 -8.23
CA ALA A 45 -3.34 -11.00 -7.18
C ALA A 45 -4.73 -10.89 -6.51
N HIS A 46 -5.38 -9.73 -6.60
CA HIS A 46 -6.66 -9.44 -5.95
C HIS A 46 -7.77 -9.20 -6.98
N ALA A 47 -8.03 -10.21 -7.82
CA ALA A 47 -9.09 -10.16 -8.82
C ALA A 47 -10.46 -9.86 -8.17
N GLY A 48 -11.11 -8.79 -8.59
CA GLY A 48 -12.38 -8.29 -8.05
C GLY A 48 -12.26 -7.01 -7.22
N TRP A 49 -11.09 -6.75 -6.64
CA TRP A 49 -10.81 -5.46 -6.01
C TRP A 49 -10.52 -4.40 -7.07
N GLN A 50 -10.89 -3.16 -6.79
CA GLN A 50 -10.63 -2.00 -7.64
C GLN A 50 -9.76 -1.00 -6.89
N VAL A 51 -8.48 -0.88 -7.27
CA VAL A 51 -7.60 0.15 -6.69
C VAL A 51 -8.14 1.55 -7.00
N LYS A 52 -8.25 2.39 -5.96
CA LYS A 52 -8.70 3.80 -6.07
C LYS A 52 -7.57 4.79 -5.84
N ARG A 53 -6.67 4.48 -4.90
CA ARG A 53 -5.52 5.32 -4.56
C ARG A 53 -4.41 4.47 -3.98
N TRP A 54 -3.19 4.94 -4.12
CA TRP A 54 -2.06 4.40 -3.38
C TRP A 54 -1.10 5.52 -2.97
N ARG A 55 -0.29 5.26 -1.95
CA ARG A 55 0.80 6.14 -1.51
C ARG A 55 1.87 5.34 -0.77
N CYS A 56 3.10 5.83 -0.79
CA CYS A 56 4.12 5.40 0.17
C CYS A 56 3.99 6.23 1.46
N GLY A 57 4.22 5.61 2.61
CA GLY A 57 4.08 6.24 3.92
C GLY A 57 4.98 5.60 4.96
N ILE A 58 5.14 6.28 6.09
CA ILE A 58 5.81 5.71 7.26
C ILE A 58 4.75 5.01 8.11
N HIS A 59 4.89 3.71 8.28
CA HIS A 59 4.04 2.94 9.16
C HIS A 59 4.34 3.30 10.61
N SER A 60 3.49 4.15 11.19
CA SER A 60 3.50 4.47 12.61
C SER A 60 2.71 3.40 13.34
N ARG A 61 3.36 2.66 14.25
CA ARG A 61 2.69 1.65 15.08
C ARG A 61 1.78 2.29 16.16
N GLN A 62 1.59 3.63 16.14
CA GLN A 62 0.93 4.40 17.22
C GLN A 62 -0.49 4.89 16.90
N GLU A 63 -1.00 4.78 15.67
CA GLU A 63 -2.38 5.20 15.32
C GLU A 63 -3.44 4.07 15.44
N ALA A 64 -3.17 3.04 16.23
CA ALA A 64 -4.18 2.03 16.60
C ALA A 64 -4.84 2.31 17.97
N ARG A 65 -4.68 3.52 18.52
CA ARG A 65 -5.31 3.97 19.77
C ARG A 65 -5.74 5.43 19.67
N LEU A 66 -6.86 5.69 18.99
CA LEU A 66 -7.80 6.76 19.33
C LEU A 66 -9.21 6.27 18.96
#